data_AF-A0A848SWL8-F1
#
_entry.id   AF-A0A848SWL8-F1
#
_cell.length_a   1.000
_cell.length_b   1.000
_cell.length_c   1.000
_cell.angle_alpha   90.00
_cell.angle_beta   90.00
_cell.angle_gamma   90.00
#
_symmetry.space_group_name_H-M   'P 1'
#
loop_
_entity.id
_entity.type
_entity.pdbx_description
1 polymer ?
#
loop_
_entity_poly.entity_id
_entity_poly.type
_entity_poly.pdbx_seq_one_letter_code
_entity_poly.pdbx_strand_id
1 'polypeptide(L)'
;MDLRSEIINNFKESCRRHRVWSIVLIIVTLVIFTTFWNSRLLNWNMQTIRYLKVVESYQKDPNSLNSKQNQILERALNKYGEPFVKDYEVQKVIDRLYNQTAPFAYVQLPFLGIKYHINDIGIISGWVFIILLLTSYTSLKRKNESLLMLVDSFKGEEIGKAAIKSQYVQSAFLGHINKLIYVIPALLLLLILANDILSKDLGMMISPFNMNILFVSSVVTVILSMWLAALHVRELQKSDFLAKQIL
;
A
#
# COMPACT_ATOMS: atom_id res chain seq x y z
N MET A 1 46.18 -1.27 -2.04
CA MET A 1 44.93 -1.50 -2.78
C MET A 1 44.66 -0.24 -3.60
N ASP A 2 44.34 -0.35 -4.88
CA ASP A 2 44.14 0.83 -5.75
C ASP A 2 42.83 1.54 -5.39
N LEU A 3 42.89 2.83 -5.04
CA LEU A 3 41.75 3.66 -4.68
C LEU A 3 40.63 3.59 -5.73
N ARG A 4 40.99 3.50 -7.02
CA ARG A 4 40.01 3.41 -8.12
C ARG A 4 39.21 2.11 -8.05
N SER A 5 39.87 1.00 -7.73
CA SER A 5 39.22 -0.30 -7.58
C SER A 5 38.21 -0.30 -6.43
N GLU A 6 38.53 0.41 -5.34
CA GLU A 6 37.65 0.56 -4.18
C GLU A 6 36.40 1.39 -4.52
N ILE A 7 36.56 2.52 -5.23
CA ILE A 7 35.43 3.37 -5.66
C ILE A 7 34.49 2.59 -6.58
N ILE A 8 35.03 1.82 -7.54
CA ILE A 8 34.23 0.98 -8.46
C ILE A 8 33.46 -0.10 -7.67
N ASN A 9 34.11 -0.74 -6.70
CA ASN A 9 33.47 -1.77 -5.87
C ASN A 9 32.35 -1.17 -5.01
N ASN A 10 32.57 -0.01 -4.40
CA ASN A 10 31.57 0.71 -3.60
C ASN A 10 30.35 1.12 -4.44
N PHE A 11 30.56 1.55 -5.69
CA PHE A 11 29.48 1.85 -6.62
C PHE A 11 28.69 0.60 -6.99
N LYS A 12 29.36 -0.49 -7.37
CA LYS A 12 28.71 -1.77 -7.68
C LYS A 12 27.88 -2.29 -6.52
N GLU A 13 28.41 -2.23 -5.30
CA GLU A 13 27.68 -2.66 -4.11
C GLU A 13 26.45 -1.79 -3.86
N SER A 14 26.56 -0.48 -4.02
CA SER A 14 25.44 0.46 -3.86
C SER A 14 24.35 0.24 -4.91
N CYS A 15 24.72 -0.01 -6.17
CA CYS A 15 23.80 -0.43 -7.23
C CYS A 15 23.07 -1.74 -6.88
N ARG A 16 23.80 -2.74 -6.37
CA ARG A 16 23.23 -4.03 -5.94
C ARG A 16 22.23 -3.83 -4.80
N ARG A 17 22.60 -3.10 -3.74
CA ARG A 17 21.71 -2.82 -2.59
C ARG A 17 20.44 -2.10 -3.04
N HIS A 18 20.56 -1.07 -3.87
CA HIS A 18 19.41 -0.35 -4.40
C HIS A 18 18.46 -1.30 -5.15
N ARG A 19 18.99 -2.15 -6.05
CA ARG A 19 18.19 -3.13 -6.79
C ARG A 19 17.44 -4.10 -5.86
N VAL A 20 18.11 -4.62 -4.83
CA VAL A 20 17.48 -5.51 -3.85
C VAL A 20 16.31 -4.81 -3.16
N TRP A 21 16.50 -3.57 -2.68
CA TRP A 21 15.43 -2.82 -2.02
C TRP A 21 14.28 -2.47 -2.96
N SER A 22 14.55 -2.15 -4.23
CA SER A 22 13.50 -1.95 -5.24
C SER A 22 12.66 -3.21 -5.47
N ILE A 23 13.31 -4.40 -5.55
CA ILE A 23 12.60 -5.68 -5.70
C ILE A 23 11.74 -5.98 -4.46
N VAL A 24 12.30 -5.80 -3.26
CA VAL A 24 11.55 -5.96 -2.00
C VAL A 24 10.35 -5.03 -1.96
N LEU A 25 10.52 -3.76 -2.36
CA LEU A 25 9.43 -2.80 -2.42
C LEU A 25 8.32 -3.26 -3.38
N ILE A 26 8.67 -3.72 -4.59
CA ILE A 26 7.69 -4.27 -5.55
C ILE A 26 6.92 -5.45 -4.95
N ILE A 27 7.60 -6.43 -4.36
CA ILE A 27 6.97 -7.62 -3.78
C ILE A 27 6.00 -7.21 -2.67
N VAL A 28 6.45 -6.35 -1.76
CA VAL A 28 5.62 -5.88 -0.63
C VAL A 28 4.42 -5.08 -1.13
N THR A 29 4.59 -4.26 -2.18
CA THR A 29 3.48 -3.56 -2.83
C THR A 29 2.44 -4.53 -3.41
N LEU A 30 2.86 -5.59 -4.10
CA LEU A 30 1.94 -6.59 -4.64
C LEU A 30 1.17 -7.34 -3.55
N VAL A 31 1.86 -7.69 -2.45
CA VAL A 31 1.23 -8.35 -1.29
C VAL A 31 0.19 -7.43 -0.64
N ILE A 32 0.54 -6.17 -0.37
CA ILE A 32 -0.38 -5.20 0.24
C ILE A 32 -1.56 -4.92 -0.71
N PHE A 33 -1.31 -4.78 -2.01
CA PHE A 33 -2.37 -4.59 -3.01
C PHE A 33 -3.35 -5.75 -3.02
N THR A 34 -2.85 -6.99 -3.04
CA THR A 34 -3.70 -8.20 -3.01
C THR A 34 -4.52 -8.27 -1.72
N THR A 35 -3.89 -7.92 -0.59
CA THR A 35 -4.56 -7.90 0.71
C THR A 35 -5.65 -6.82 0.77
N PHE A 36 -5.37 -5.63 0.26
CA PHE A 36 -6.35 -4.55 0.11
C PHE A 36 -7.50 -4.93 -0.83
N TRP A 37 -7.20 -5.57 -1.96
CA TRP A 37 -8.23 -6.01 -2.89
C TRP A 37 -9.19 -7.01 -2.25
N ASN A 38 -8.65 -7.98 -1.51
CA ASN A 38 -9.44 -8.95 -0.77
C ASN A 38 -10.24 -8.31 0.38
N SER A 39 -9.71 -7.26 1.02
CA SER A 39 -10.42 -6.57 2.10
C SER A 39 -11.66 -5.82 1.63
N ARG A 40 -11.65 -5.29 0.41
CA ARG A 40 -12.84 -4.66 -0.19
C ARG A 40 -14.00 -5.63 -0.34
N LEU A 41 -13.73 -6.87 -0.74
CA LEU A 41 -14.74 -7.92 -0.87
C LEU A 41 -15.35 -8.25 0.50
N LEU A 42 -14.52 -8.35 1.54
CA LEU A 42 -14.99 -8.57 2.91
C LEU A 42 -15.90 -7.43 3.38
N ASN A 43 -15.49 -6.17 3.16
CA ASN A 43 -16.28 -5.01 3.55
C ASN A 43 -17.67 -5.00 2.90
N TRP A 44 -17.75 -5.38 1.63
CA TRP A 44 -19.03 -5.48 0.92
C TRP A 44 -19.94 -6.57 1.53
N ASN A 45 -19.39 -7.74 1.85
CA ASN A 45 -20.15 -8.80 2.50
C ASN A 45 -20.61 -8.41 3.91
N MET A 46 -19.76 -7.74 4.70
CA MET A 46 -20.11 -7.26 6.04
C MET A 46 -21.20 -6.19 6.00
N GLN A 47 -21.17 -5.28 5.03
CA GLN A 47 -22.26 -4.34 4.79
C GLN A 47 -23.56 -5.08 4.43
N THR A 48 -23.47 -6.11 3.59
CA THR A 48 -24.63 -6.93 3.21
C THR A 48 -25.22 -7.67 4.40
N ILE A 49 -24.39 -8.31 5.23
CA ILE A 49 -24.82 -8.95 6.49
C ILE A 49 -25.51 -7.91 7.40
N ARG A 50 -24.98 -6.69 7.48
CA ARG A 50 -25.59 -5.61 8.27
C ARG A 50 -26.99 -5.24 7.77
N TYR A 51 -27.19 -5.10 6.46
CA TYR A 51 -28.51 -4.86 5.88
C TYR A 51 -29.47 -6.01 6.21
N LEU A 52 -29.02 -7.24 6.00
CA LEU A 52 -29.82 -8.44 6.26
C LEU A 52 -30.21 -8.58 7.73
N LYS A 53 -29.32 -8.26 8.68
CA LYS A 53 -29.65 -8.29 10.12
C LYS A 53 -30.74 -7.27 10.51
N VAL A 54 -30.75 -6.11 9.87
CA VAL A 54 -31.82 -5.11 10.08
C VAL A 54 -33.14 -5.60 9.49
N VAL A 55 -33.09 -6.20 8.29
CA VAL A 55 -34.26 -6.86 7.69
C VAL A 55 -34.79 -7.99 8.58
N GLU A 56 -33.92 -8.83 9.12
CA GLU A 56 -34.29 -9.92 10.03
C GLU A 56 -34.97 -9.39 11.30
N SER A 57 -34.44 -8.29 11.87
CA SER A 57 -35.06 -7.63 13.03
C SER A 57 -36.43 -7.07 12.69
N TYR A 58 -36.58 -6.44 11.51
CA TYR A 58 -37.86 -5.95 11.00
C TYR A 58 -38.89 -7.07 10.78
N GLN A 59 -38.47 -8.20 10.21
CA GLN A 59 -39.34 -9.38 10.01
C GLN A 59 -39.84 -9.97 11.34
N LYS A 60 -39.00 -9.94 12.39
CA LYS A 60 -39.37 -10.42 13.72
C LYS A 60 -40.30 -9.46 14.46
N ASP A 61 -39.98 -8.16 14.43
CA ASP A 61 -40.79 -7.12 15.03
C ASP A 61 -40.59 -5.79 14.28
N PRO A 62 -41.57 -5.38 13.43
CA PRO A 62 -41.49 -4.14 12.65
C PRO A 62 -41.31 -2.88 13.50
N ASN A 63 -41.77 -2.88 14.76
CA ASN A 63 -41.72 -1.73 15.64
C ASN A 63 -40.44 -1.67 16.48
N SER A 64 -39.58 -2.69 16.41
CA SER A 64 -38.35 -2.77 17.19
C SER A 64 -37.21 -1.87 16.69
N LEU A 65 -37.35 -1.32 15.48
CA LEU A 65 -36.27 -0.60 14.83
C LEU A 65 -36.15 0.85 15.32
N ASN A 66 -34.93 1.23 15.74
CA ASN A 66 -34.62 2.63 16.00
C ASN A 66 -34.47 3.44 14.68
N SER A 67 -34.40 4.76 14.81
CA SER A 67 -34.29 5.67 13.65
C SER A 67 -33.10 5.37 12.72
N LYS A 68 -31.95 4.95 13.26
CA LYS A 68 -30.78 4.56 12.46
C LYS A 68 -31.02 3.25 11.70
N GLN A 69 -31.66 2.27 12.34
CA GLN A 69 -32.02 1.00 11.69
C GLN A 69 -33.07 1.21 10.60
N ASN A 70 -34.05 2.10 10.81
CA ASN A 70 -35.02 2.45 9.78
C ASN A 70 -34.36 3.03 8.51
N GLN A 71 -33.34 3.89 8.66
CA GLN A 71 -32.57 4.37 7.51
C GLN A 71 -31.80 3.25 6.79
N ILE A 72 -31.31 2.25 7.53
CA ILE A 72 -30.61 1.10 6.95
C ILE A 72 -31.61 0.20 6.23
N LEU A 73 -32.81 0.00 6.80
CA LEU A 73 -33.90 -0.76 6.20
C LEU A 73 -34.35 -0.12 4.89
N GLU A 74 -34.56 1.21 4.86
CA GLU A 74 -34.93 1.94 3.65
C GLU A 74 -33.88 1.77 2.55
N ARG A 75 -32.60 1.86 2.88
CA ARG A 75 -31.50 1.57 1.94
C ARG A 75 -31.51 0.13 1.45
N ALA A 76 -31.83 -0.84 2.32
CA ALA A 76 -31.93 -2.24 1.94
C ALA A 76 -33.12 -2.49 1.00
N LEU A 77 -34.29 -1.91 1.30
CA LEU A 77 -35.49 -1.96 0.47
C LEU A 77 -35.25 -1.35 -0.91
N ASN A 78 -34.62 -0.18 -0.97
CA ASN A 78 -34.27 0.47 -2.25
C ASN A 78 -33.27 -0.37 -3.08
N LYS A 79 -32.41 -1.14 -2.43
CA LYS A 79 -31.36 -1.92 -3.10
C LYS A 79 -31.84 -3.31 -3.55
N TYR A 80 -32.63 -3.99 -2.73
CA TYR A 80 -33.01 -5.40 -2.95
C TYR A 80 -34.51 -5.59 -3.28
N GLY A 81 -35.33 -4.56 -3.10
CA GLY A 81 -36.78 -4.59 -3.29
C GLY A 81 -37.55 -5.17 -2.09
N GLU A 82 -38.84 -4.83 -1.99
CA GLU A 82 -39.74 -5.35 -0.96
C GLU A 82 -39.86 -6.89 -0.93
N PRO A 83 -39.97 -7.61 -2.07
CA PRO A 83 -40.17 -9.07 -2.05
C PRO A 83 -39.02 -9.80 -1.36
N PHE A 84 -37.78 -9.33 -1.56
CA PHE A 84 -36.60 -9.88 -0.91
C PHE A 84 -36.63 -9.70 0.62
N VAL A 85 -37.24 -8.63 1.10
CA VAL A 85 -37.31 -8.29 2.53
C VAL A 85 -38.44 -9.04 3.26
N LYS A 86 -39.48 -9.49 2.56
CA LYS A 86 -40.64 -10.17 3.18
C LYS A 86 -40.56 -11.70 3.13
N ASP A 87 -40.11 -12.27 2.02
CA ASP A 87 -40.32 -13.70 1.73
C ASP A 87 -39.04 -14.55 1.77
N TYR A 88 -37.89 -13.92 1.95
CA TYR A 88 -36.61 -14.60 1.84
C TYR A 88 -36.15 -15.17 3.19
N GLU A 89 -35.48 -16.34 3.17
CA GLU A 89 -34.84 -16.95 4.34
C GLU A 89 -33.55 -16.18 4.70
N VAL A 90 -33.73 -14.94 5.15
CA VAL A 90 -32.67 -13.98 5.45
C VAL A 90 -31.61 -14.57 6.36
N GLN A 91 -32.01 -15.36 7.35
CA GLN A 91 -31.09 -16.05 8.26
C GLN A 91 -30.13 -17.00 7.54
N LYS A 92 -30.61 -17.82 6.60
CA LYS A 92 -29.74 -18.76 5.86
C LYS A 92 -28.71 -18.03 5.01
N VAL A 93 -29.05 -16.84 4.51
CA VAL A 93 -28.12 -16.02 3.72
C VAL A 93 -27.14 -15.26 4.62
N ILE A 94 -27.57 -14.78 5.79
CA ILE A 94 -26.65 -14.27 6.80
C ILE A 94 -25.64 -15.35 7.19
N ASP A 95 -26.10 -16.57 7.50
CA ASP A 95 -25.22 -17.67 7.91
C ASP A 95 -24.25 -18.06 6.79
N ARG A 96 -24.73 -18.13 5.54
CA ARG A 96 -23.87 -18.37 4.37
C ARG A 96 -22.80 -17.30 4.24
N LEU A 97 -23.18 -16.02 4.30
CA LEU A 97 -22.25 -14.92 4.19
C LEU A 97 -21.26 -14.88 5.37
N TYR A 98 -21.71 -15.20 6.58
CA TYR A 98 -20.86 -15.24 7.76
C TYR A 98 -19.82 -16.37 7.67
N ASN A 99 -20.25 -17.56 7.28
CA ASN A 99 -19.35 -18.70 7.07
C ASN A 99 -18.36 -18.46 5.92
N GLN A 100 -18.79 -17.73 4.88
CA GLN A 100 -17.91 -17.32 3.79
C GLN A 100 -16.95 -16.19 4.17
N THR A 101 -17.29 -15.32 5.14
CA THR A 101 -16.48 -14.13 5.47
C THR A 101 -15.57 -14.33 6.68
N ALA A 102 -15.97 -15.14 7.66
CA ALA A 102 -15.24 -15.33 8.91
C ALA A 102 -13.76 -15.75 8.71
N PRO A 103 -13.40 -16.62 7.74
CA PRO A 103 -12.00 -16.97 7.50
C PRO A 103 -11.15 -15.80 7.00
N PHE A 104 -11.76 -14.80 6.36
CA PHE A 104 -11.07 -13.69 5.70
C PHE A 104 -11.03 -12.41 6.54
N ALA A 105 -11.74 -12.36 7.67
CA ALA A 105 -11.72 -11.18 8.56
C ALA A 105 -10.35 -10.95 9.22
N TYR A 106 -9.54 -12.01 9.30
CA TYR A 106 -8.22 -11.98 9.90
C TYR A 106 -7.17 -12.46 8.91
N VAL A 107 -6.06 -11.74 8.83
CA VAL A 107 -4.88 -12.20 8.12
C VAL A 107 -3.95 -12.86 9.15
N GLN A 108 -3.71 -14.16 8.99
CA GLN A 108 -2.75 -14.88 9.82
C GLN A 108 -1.39 -14.92 9.12
N LEU A 109 -0.34 -14.38 9.76
CA LEU A 109 1.01 -14.52 9.25
C LEU A 109 1.53 -15.94 9.52
N PRO A 110 1.86 -16.73 8.48
CA PRO A 110 2.13 -18.16 8.62
C PRO A 110 3.32 -18.50 9.53
N PHE A 111 4.27 -17.58 9.71
CA PHE A 111 5.49 -17.82 10.50
C PHE A 111 5.46 -17.23 11.91
N LEU A 112 4.63 -16.21 12.15
CA LEU A 112 4.61 -15.49 13.43
C LEU A 112 3.42 -15.89 14.30
N GLY A 113 2.42 -16.59 13.74
CA GLY A 113 1.18 -16.94 14.46
C GLY A 113 0.31 -15.73 14.80
N ILE A 114 0.71 -14.52 14.40
CA ILE A 114 -0.04 -13.30 14.68
C ILE A 114 -1.21 -13.18 13.70
N LYS A 115 -2.39 -12.93 14.25
CA LYS A 115 -3.62 -12.63 13.51
C LYS A 115 -3.88 -11.14 13.61
N TYR A 116 -4.00 -10.47 12.47
CA TYR A 116 -4.36 -9.06 12.41
C TYR A 116 -5.74 -8.90 11.83
N HIS A 117 -6.50 -7.93 12.34
CA HIS A 117 -7.78 -7.58 11.77
C HIS A 117 -7.54 -6.86 10.45
N ILE A 118 -8.39 -7.09 9.46
CA ILE A 118 -8.22 -6.50 8.12
C ILE A 118 -8.19 -4.95 8.14
N ASN A 119 -8.82 -4.34 9.15
CA ASN A 119 -8.83 -2.89 9.36
C ASN A 119 -7.46 -2.33 9.77
N ASP A 120 -6.57 -3.16 10.31
CA ASP A 120 -5.23 -2.72 10.74
C ASP A 120 -4.25 -2.64 9.58
N ILE A 121 -4.64 -3.14 8.40
CA ILE A 121 -3.80 -3.14 7.20
C ILE A 121 -3.34 -1.74 6.85
N GLY A 122 -4.19 -0.71 6.97
CA GLY A 122 -3.83 0.67 6.64
C GLY A 122 -2.63 1.18 7.43
N ILE A 123 -2.66 1.04 8.75
CA ILE A 123 -1.53 1.42 9.61
C ILE A 123 -0.29 0.57 9.30
N ILE A 124 -0.45 -0.77 9.30
CA ILE A 124 0.69 -1.68 9.19
C ILE A 124 1.39 -1.47 7.84
N SER A 125 0.64 -1.43 6.74
CA SER A 125 1.18 -1.17 5.41
C SER A 125 1.81 0.21 5.30
N GLY A 126 1.21 1.24 5.91
CA GLY A 126 1.75 2.59 5.96
C GLY A 126 3.15 2.64 6.55
N TRP A 127 3.35 2.05 7.73
CA TRP A 127 4.65 2.01 8.39
C TRP A 127 5.68 1.15 7.66
N VAL A 128 5.26 -0.01 7.14
CA VAL A 128 6.13 -0.88 6.33
C VAL A 128 6.64 -0.13 5.09
N PHE A 129 5.77 0.59 4.39
CA PHE A 129 6.19 1.39 3.23
C PHE A 129 7.12 2.54 3.61
N ILE A 130 6.88 3.24 4.71
CA ILE A 130 7.80 4.30 5.18
C ILE A 130 9.20 3.74 5.40
N ILE A 131 9.32 2.61 6.11
CA ILE A 131 10.61 1.97 6.39
C ILE A 131 11.30 1.59 5.08
N LEU A 132 10.59 0.90 4.18
CA LEU A 132 11.15 0.46 2.91
C LEU A 132 11.56 1.63 2.01
N LEU A 133 10.74 2.69 1.94
CA LEU A 133 11.07 3.90 1.21
C LEU A 133 12.30 4.58 1.82
N LEU A 134 12.39 4.71 3.14
CA LEU A 134 13.56 5.32 3.78
C LEU A 134 14.85 4.52 3.52
N THR A 135 14.81 3.20 3.62
CA THR A 135 15.97 2.33 3.34
C THR A 135 16.35 2.34 1.86
N SER A 136 15.36 2.35 0.97
CA SER A 136 15.59 2.50 -0.47
C SER A 136 16.20 3.87 -0.80
N TYR A 137 15.71 4.95 -0.17
CA TYR A 137 16.18 6.31 -0.36
C TYR A 137 17.65 6.45 0.01
N THR A 138 18.03 5.97 1.19
CA THR A 138 19.42 6.00 1.64
C THR A 138 20.34 5.19 0.72
N SER A 139 19.85 4.05 0.20
CA SER A 139 20.58 3.24 -0.80
C SER A 139 20.76 3.98 -2.13
N LEU A 140 19.73 4.68 -2.61
CA LEU A 140 19.79 5.49 -3.84
C LEU A 140 20.73 6.70 -3.67
N LYS A 141 20.65 7.40 -2.53
CA LYS A 141 21.51 8.54 -2.23
C LYS A 141 22.99 8.12 -2.23
N ARG A 142 23.34 7.02 -1.58
CA ARG A 142 24.70 6.46 -1.60
C ARG A 142 25.15 6.09 -3.01
N LYS A 143 24.26 5.50 -3.83
CA LYS A 143 24.54 5.23 -5.25
C LYS A 143 24.92 6.51 -6.00
N ASN A 144 24.20 7.61 -5.75
CA ASN A 144 24.47 8.91 -6.37
C ASN A 144 25.78 9.54 -5.91
N GLU A 145 26.10 9.42 -4.63
CA GLU A 145 27.39 9.89 -4.08
C GLU A 145 28.57 9.10 -4.67
N SER A 146 28.46 7.77 -4.74
CA SER A 146 29.48 6.92 -5.39
C SER A 146 29.60 7.19 -6.89
N LEU A 147 28.49 7.49 -7.58
CA LEU A 147 28.53 7.90 -8.99
C LEU A 147 29.30 9.21 -9.17
N LEU A 148 29.04 10.20 -8.33
CA LEU A 148 29.74 11.49 -8.37
C LEU A 148 31.26 11.30 -8.17
N MET A 149 31.67 10.48 -7.20
CA MET A 149 33.08 10.15 -6.98
C MET A 149 33.72 9.48 -8.20
N LEU A 150 32.99 8.59 -8.89
CA LEU A 150 33.45 8.00 -10.15
C LEU A 150 33.61 9.06 -11.24
N VAL A 151 32.63 9.95 -11.41
CA VAL A 151 32.73 11.03 -12.40
C VAL A 151 33.98 11.86 -12.14
N ASP A 152 34.20 12.28 -10.89
CA ASP A 152 35.35 13.10 -10.50
C ASP A 152 36.69 12.36 -10.68
N SER A 153 36.74 11.06 -10.37
CA SER A 153 37.97 10.25 -10.47
C SER A 153 38.39 9.92 -11.90
N PHE A 154 37.43 9.86 -12.83
CA PHE A 154 37.66 9.48 -14.24
C PHE A 154 37.48 10.64 -15.22
N LYS A 155 37.52 11.90 -14.76
CA LYS A 155 37.46 13.08 -15.64
C LYS A 155 38.59 13.01 -16.68
N GLY A 156 38.22 12.87 -17.94
CA GLY A 156 39.16 12.83 -19.08
C GLY A 156 39.59 11.42 -19.54
N GLU A 157 39.19 10.35 -18.86
CA GLU A 157 39.55 8.98 -19.25
C GLU A 157 38.39 8.27 -19.99
N GLU A 158 38.61 7.89 -21.25
CA GLU A 158 37.64 7.14 -22.08
C GLU A 158 37.21 5.80 -21.45
N ILE A 159 38.16 5.10 -20.82
CA ILE A 159 37.93 3.79 -20.20
C ILE A 159 36.93 3.90 -19.04
N GLY A 160 37.01 4.98 -18.25
CA GLY A 160 36.07 5.26 -17.17
C GLY A 160 34.65 5.54 -17.69
N LYS A 161 34.54 6.28 -18.79
CA LYS A 161 33.25 6.54 -19.45
C LYS A 161 32.59 5.27 -19.95
N ALA A 162 33.34 4.34 -20.56
CA ALA A 162 32.81 3.07 -21.03
C ALA A 162 32.28 2.18 -19.89
N ALA A 163 33.02 2.10 -18.78
CA ALA A 163 32.60 1.34 -17.60
C ALA A 163 31.28 1.90 -17.01
N ILE A 164 31.19 3.23 -16.88
CA ILE A 164 29.98 3.89 -16.36
C ILE A 164 28.80 3.73 -17.34
N LYS A 165 29.04 3.92 -18.64
CA LYS A 165 28.04 3.75 -19.71
C LYS A 165 27.44 2.34 -19.70
N SER A 166 28.26 1.30 -19.53
CA SER A 166 27.77 -0.09 -19.47
C SER A 166 26.77 -0.32 -18.33
N GLN A 167 26.98 0.33 -17.19
CA GLN A 167 26.07 0.23 -16.03
C GLN A 167 24.86 1.15 -16.15
N TYR A 168 24.97 2.26 -16.88
CA TYR A 168 23.90 3.25 -17.00
C TYR A 168 22.95 3.00 -18.19
N VAL A 169 23.43 2.47 -19.32
CA VAL A 169 22.62 2.27 -20.55
C VAL A 169 21.48 1.28 -20.32
N GLN A 170 21.65 0.27 -19.46
CA GLN A 170 20.53 -0.60 -19.06
C GLN A 170 19.41 0.17 -18.32
N SER A 171 19.68 1.36 -17.78
CA SER A 171 18.77 2.06 -16.88
C SER A 171 17.86 3.12 -17.52
N ALA A 172 18.08 3.53 -18.79
CA ALA A 172 17.34 4.64 -19.39
C ALA A 172 15.84 4.32 -19.63
N PHE A 173 15.53 3.16 -20.23
CA PHE A 173 14.14 2.68 -20.34
C PHE A 173 13.54 2.37 -18.96
N LEU A 174 14.37 1.88 -18.03
CA LEU A 174 14.01 1.70 -16.64
C LEU A 174 13.80 3.03 -15.89
N GLY A 175 14.19 4.19 -16.42
CA GLY A 175 14.13 5.46 -15.68
C GLY A 175 12.71 5.86 -15.28
N HIS A 176 11.74 5.66 -16.18
CA HIS A 176 10.32 5.91 -15.88
C HIS A 176 9.73 4.83 -14.98
N ILE A 177 10.03 3.56 -15.25
CA ILE A 177 9.59 2.42 -14.45
C ILE A 177 10.10 2.55 -13.00
N ASN A 178 11.35 2.98 -12.83
CA ASN A 178 11.96 3.22 -11.53
C ASN A 178 11.25 4.32 -10.75
N LYS A 179 10.80 5.39 -11.40
CA LYS A 179 9.99 6.43 -10.74
C LYS A 179 8.65 5.86 -10.26
N LEU A 180 8.00 5.04 -11.09
CA LEU A 180 6.73 4.41 -10.74
C LEU A 180 6.86 3.47 -9.52
N ILE A 181 7.96 2.73 -9.39
CA ILE A 181 8.23 1.85 -8.23
C ILE A 181 8.08 2.60 -6.89
N TYR A 182 8.46 3.89 -6.84
CA TYR A 182 8.38 4.69 -5.61
C TYR A 182 7.05 5.42 -5.43
N VAL A 183 6.33 5.70 -6.53
CA VAL A 183 5.04 6.41 -6.49
C VAL A 183 3.88 5.46 -6.21
N ILE A 184 3.90 4.23 -6.75
CA ILE A 184 2.82 3.25 -6.58
C ILE A 184 2.50 2.95 -5.11
N PRO A 185 3.47 2.73 -4.20
CA PRO A 185 3.18 2.53 -2.77
C PRO A 185 2.38 3.68 -2.15
N ALA A 186 2.73 4.92 -2.47
CA ALA A 186 2.03 6.10 -1.95
C ALA A 186 0.60 6.21 -2.52
N LEU A 187 0.41 5.90 -3.81
CA LEU A 187 -0.92 5.83 -4.42
C LEU A 187 -1.77 4.71 -3.80
N LEU A 188 -1.17 3.55 -3.50
CA LEU A 188 -1.86 2.45 -2.85
C LEU A 188 -2.33 2.84 -1.44
N LEU A 189 -1.49 3.51 -0.65
CA LEU A 189 -1.90 4.03 0.66
C LEU A 189 -3.03 5.07 0.54
N LEU A 190 -3.01 5.90 -0.50
CA LEU A 190 -4.11 6.84 -0.76
C LEU A 190 -5.42 6.10 -1.06
N LEU A 191 -5.37 5.02 -1.84
CA LEU A 191 -6.55 4.17 -2.12
C LEU A 191 -7.07 3.48 -0.86
N ILE A 192 -6.17 3.00 0.01
CA ILE A 192 -6.53 2.42 1.31
C ILE A 192 -7.20 3.48 2.18
N LEU A 193 -6.61 4.66 2.33
CA LEU A 193 -7.19 5.78 3.09
C LEU A 193 -8.56 6.20 2.55
N ALA A 194 -8.73 6.26 1.22
CA ALA A 194 -10.01 6.58 0.60
C ALA A 194 -11.09 5.53 0.95
N ASN A 195 -10.72 4.24 0.94
CA ASN A 195 -11.61 3.17 1.36
C ASN A 195 -11.94 3.25 2.87
N ASP A 196 -10.97 3.63 3.71
CA ASP A 196 -11.18 3.81 5.15
C ASP A 196 -12.11 5.00 5.43
N ILE A 197 -12.03 6.08 4.65
CA ILE A 197 -12.97 7.21 4.72
C ILE A 197 -14.40 6.73 4.37
N LEU A 198 -14.56 5.98 3.28
CA LEU A 198 -15.86 5.46 2.85
C LEU A 198 -16.47 4.48 3.87
N SER A 199 -15.64 3.82 4.67
CA SER A 199 -16.06 2.88 5.72
C SER A 199 -16.04 3.46 7.14
N LYS A 200 -15.76 4.76 7.28
CA LYS A 200 -15.61 5.43 8.59
C LYS A 200 -16.84 5.26 9.48
N ASP A 201 -18.04 5.41 8.94
CA ASP A 201 -19.29 5.29 9.70
C ASP A 201 -19.45 3.91 10.35
N LEU A 202 -18.96 2.85 9.70
CA LEU A 202 -18.99 1.49 10.24
C LEU A 202 -18.03 1.37 11.42
N GLY A 203 -16.81 1.84 11.25
CA GLY A 203 -15.81 1.77 12.30
C GLY A 203 -16.18 2.61 13.53
N MET A 204 -16.71 3.82 13.31
CA MET A 204 -17.13 4.73 14.39
C MET A 204 -18.21 4.13 15.28
N MET A 205 -19.02 3.20 14.76
CA MET A 205 -20.03 2.49 15.55
C MET A 205 -19.44 1.39 16.42
N ILE A 206 -18.28 0.84 16.06
CA ILE A 206 -17.61 -0.23 16.81
C ILE A 206 -16.70 0.38 17.89
N SER A 207 -15.81 1.30 17.50
CA SER A 207 -14.90 1.97 18.42
C SER A 207 -14.48 3.34 17.85
N PRO A 208 -15.13 4.44 18.27
CA PRO A 208 -14.79 5.79 17.81
C PRO A 208 -13.32 6.15 18.05
N PHE A 209 -12.80 5.78 19.22
CA PHE A 209 -11.43 6.08 19.63
C PHE A 209 -10.41 5.42 18.71
N ASN A 210 -10.53 4.10 18.51
CA ASN A 210 -9.61 3.35 17.64
C ASN A 210 -9.69 3.84 16.20
N MET A 211 -10.89 4.15 15.69
CA MET A 211 -11.04 4.68 14.34
C MET A 211 -10.40 6.04 14.14
N ASN A 212 -10.47 6.93 15.13
CA ASN A 212 -9.79 8.22 15.04
C ASN A 212 -8.26 8.05 15.00
N ILE A 213 -7.70 7.15 15.82
CA ILE A 213 -6.26 6.82 15.77
C ILE A 213 -5.88 6.23 14.42
N LEU A 214 -6.65 5.24 13.93
CA LEU A 214 -6.47 4.62 12.61
C LEU A 214 -6.47 5.67 11.50
N PHE A 215 -7.43 6.57 11.53
CA PHE A 215 -7.57 7.63 10.53
C PHE A 215 -6.38 8.60 10.55
N VAL A 216 -6.03 9.13 11.72
CA VAL A 216 -4.90 10.06 11.87
C VAL A 216 -3.58 9.40 11.43
N SER A 217 -3.32 8.18 11.88
CA SER A 217 -2.11 7.44 11.49
C SER A 217 -2.07 7.19 9.98
N SER A 218 -3.20 6.88 9.35
CA SER A 218 -3.27 6.63 7.90
C SER A 218 -3.01 7.92 7.10
N VAL A 219 -3.54 9.06 7.55
CA VAL A 219 -3.24 10.37 6.94
C VAL A 219 -1.75 10.71 7.04
N VAL A 220 -1.16 10.55 8.23
CA VAL A 220 0.27 10.81 8.45
C VAL A 220 1.14 9.92 7.56
N THR A 221 0.82 8.63 7.48
CA THR A 221 1.61 7.68 6.68
C THR A 221 1.51 7.93 5.18
N VAL A 222 0.35 8.36 4.67
CA VAL A 222 0.19 8.79 3.27
C VAL A 222 1.05 10.02 2.97
N ILE A 223 0.99 11.05 3.82
CA ILE A 223 1.76 12.29 3.62
C ILE A 223 3.27 11.99 3.61
N LEU A 224 3.75 11.22 4.59
CA LEU A 224 5.17 10.84 4.67
C LEU A 224 5.60 10.01 3.47
N SER A 225 4.77 9.07 3.02
CA SER A 225 5.06 8.23 1.85
C SER A 225 5.11 9.04 0.56
N MET A 226 4.19 9.99 0.37
CA MET A 226 4.21 10.90 -0.78
C MET A 226 5.46 11.78 -0.78
N TRP A 227 5.84 12.32 0.38
CA TRP A 227 7.05 13.10 0.53
C TRP A 227 8.31 12.28 0.21
N LEU A 228 8.42 11.07 0.76
CA LEU A 228 9.54 10.15 0.46
C LEU A 228 9.56 9.76 -1.02
N ALA A 229 8.42 9.49 -1.65
CA ALA A 229 8.33 9.20 -3.08
C ALA A 229 8.84 10.38 -3.91
N ALA A 230 8.47 11.61 -3.55
CA ALA A 230 8.97 12.82 -4.21
C ALA A 230 10.49 12.98 -4.07
N LEU A 231 11.06 12.67 -2.89
CA LEU A 231 12.51 12.66 -2.69
C LEU A 231 13.22 11.63 -3.59
N HIS A 232 12.66 10.43 -3.74
CA HIS A 232 13.23 9.44 -4.67
C HIS A 232 13.21 9.92 -6.12
N VAL A 233 12.11 10.51 -6.57
CA VAL A 233 12.00 11.04 -7.93
C VAL A 233 13.06 12.10 -8.18
N ARG A 234 13.31 13.00 -7.22
CA ARG A 234 14.38 14.00 -7.29
C ARG A 234 15.77 13.36 -7.37
N GLU A 235 16.06 12.37 -6.53
CA GLU A 235 17.35 11.67 -6.55
C GLU A 235 17.57 10.87 -7.84
N LEU A 236 16.52 10.28 -8.42
CA LEU A 236 16.60 9.62 -9.73
C LEU A 236 16.88 10.63 -10.84
N GLN A 237 16.21 11.79 -10.84
CA GLN A 237 16.49 12.87 -11.80
C GLN A 237 17.95 13.35 -11.68
N LYS A 238 18.49 13.43 -10.46
CA LYS A 238 19.90 13.75 -10.22
C LYS A 238 20.83 12.68 -10.79
N SER A 239 20.52 11.39 -10.60
CA SER A 239 21.27 10.30 -11.25
C SER A 239 21.29 10.48 -12.77
N ASP A 240 20.12 10.72 -13.37
CA ASP A 240 19.96 10.85 -14.83
C ASP A 240 20.76 12.04 -15.37
N PHE A 241 20.78 13.15 -14.64
CA PHE A 241 21.60 14.31 -14.98
C PHE A 241 23.09 14.00 -14.92
N LEU A 242 23.57 13.38 -13.82
CA LEU A 242 24.98 13.02 -13.67
C LEU A 242 25.43 12.06 -14.78
N ALA A 243 24.60 11.09 -15.14
CA ALA A 243 24.93 10.16 -16.21
C ALA A 243 25.01 10.81 -17.58
N LYS A 244 24.14 11.78 -17.87
CA LYS A 244 24.21 12.57 -19.11
C LYS A 244 25.48 13.41 -19.21
N GLN A 245 26.12 13.79 -18.11
CA GLN A 245 27.42 14.48 -18.15
C GLN A 245 28.60 13.55 -18.49
N ILE A 246 28.41 12.24 -18.32
CA ILE A 246 29.46 11.22 -18.54
C ILE A 246 29.42 10.71 -19.98
N LEU A 247 28.21 10.59 -20.54
CA LEU A 247 27.94 10.16 -21.93
C LEU A 247 28.30 11.25 -22.94
#